data_AF-A0A1Z4QP11-F1
#
_entry.id   AF-A0A1Z4QP11-F1
#
_cell.length_a   1.000
_cell.length_b   1.000
_cell.length_c   1.000
_cell.angle_alpha   90.00
_cell.angle_beta   90.00
_cell.angle_gamma   90.00
#
_symmetry.space_group_name_H-M   'P 1'
#
loop_
_entity.id
_entity.type
_entity.pdbx_description
1 polymer ?
#
loop_
_entity_poly.entity_id
_entity_poly.type
_entity_poly.pdbx_seq_one_letter_code
_entity_poly.pdbx_strand_id
1 'polypeptide(L)'
;MSIFRNLQTTSLLRGFSGKQFKIGGYRPDPVDPNDKKYSAGRFQEEQLPPRVDLRSYMTTVEQQGELNSCAANAMAGAYEYLAIRQLGSAEDVSRLFIYYNARFANDEDGEDDEDDEDDE
;
A
#
# COMPACT_ATOMS: atom_id res chain seq x y z
N MET A 1 -15.36 0.91 29.80
CA MET A 1 -13.90 0.64 29.76
C MET A 1 -13.43 1.15 28.41
N SER A 2 -12.57 2.17 28.41
CA SER A 2 -12.22 2.97 27.22
C SER A 2 -11.81 2.13 26.02
N ILE A 3 -12.49 2.34 24.89
CA ILE A 3 -11.99 1.98 23.57
C ILE A 3 -10.86 2.96 23.29
N PHE A 4 -9.61 2.50 23.33
CA PHE A 4 -8.51 3.25 22.75
C PHE A 4 -8.76 3.31 21.24
N ARG A 5 -9.36 4.42 20.77
CA ARG A 5 -9.28 4.76 19.34
C ARG A 5 -7.80 4.98 19.07
N ASN A 6 -7.19 4.04 18.35
CA ASN A 6 -5.89 4.28 17.73
C ASN A 6 -6.12 5.39 16.70
N LEU A 7 -5.95 6.64 17.12
CA LEU A 7 -5.79 7.77 16.22
C LEU A 7 -4.53 7.50 15.42
N GLN A 8 -4.68 6.94 14.21
CA GLN A 8 -3.60 6.87 13.24
C GLN A 8 -3.30 8.32 12.82
N THR A 9 -2.33 8.95 13.49
CA THR A 9 -1.95 10.33 13.14
C THR A 9 -1.25 10.32 11.80
N THR A 10 -1.94 10.82 10.79
CA THR A 10 -1.31 11.09 9.51
C THR A 10 -0.33 12.25 9.67
N SER A 11 0.89 12.11 9.16
CA SER A 11 1.94 13.13 9.24
C SER A 11 2.38 13.57 7.85
N LEU A 12 2.51 14.87 7.64
CA LEU A 12 3.14 15.44 6.46
C LEU A 12 4.64 15.57 6.69
N LEU A 13 5.44 14.75 5.99
CA LEU A 13 6.89 14.89 5.98
C LEU A 13 7.34 15.72 4.79
N ARG A 14 8.27 16.65 5.03
CA ARG A 14 8.91 17.43 3.97
C ARG A 14 10.27 16.82 3.65
N GLY A 15 10.42 16.33 2.43
CA GLY A 15 11.67 15.79 1.92
C GLY A 15 12.71 16.88 1.65
N PHE A 16 13.97 16.48 1.48
CA PHE A 16 15.09 17.38 1.19
C PHE A 16 14.91 18.20 -0.10
N SER A 17 14.15 17.67 -1.07
CA SER A 17 13.76 18.38 -2.30
C SER A 17 12.62 19.39 -2.13
N GLY A 18 12.11 19.56 -0.91
CA GLY A 18 10.95 20.41 -0.59
C GLY A 18 9.59 19.74 -0.81
N LYS A 19 9.56 18.53 -1.39
CA LYS A 19 8.35 17.75 -1.64
C LYS A 19 7.72 17.24 -0.35
N GLN A 20 6.40 17.31 -0.25
CA GLN A 20 5.62 16.79 0.88
C GLN A 20 5.15 15.35 0.63
N PHE A 21 5.09 14.56 1.71
CA PHE A 21 4.63 13.18 1.71
C PHE A 21 3.67 12.97 2.88
N LYS A 22 2.45 12.53 2.59
CA LYS A 22 1.46 12.14 3.60
C LYS A 22 1.73 10.68 4.01
N ILE A 23 2.10 10.46 5.27
CA ILE A 23 2.44 9.14 5.84
C ILE A 23 1.47 8.82 6.97
N GLY A 24 1.02 7.56 7.06
CA GLY A 24 0.07 7.13 8.09
C GLY A 24 -1.26 6.61 7.55
N GLY A 25 -1.43 6.56 6.22
CA GLY A 25 -2.66 6.03 5.59
C GLY A 25 -2.88 4.51 5.70
N TYR A 26 -1.96 3.76 6.31
CA TYR A 26 -2.13 2.32 6.49
C TYR A 26 -3.02 2.02 7.71
N ARG A 27 -4.11 1.27 7.49
CA ARG A 27 -4.98 0.74 8.53
C ARG A 27 -4.69 -0.77 8.71
N PRO A 28 -4.31 -1.24 9.92
CA PRO A 28 -4.13 -2.67 10.17
C PRO A 28 -5.43 -3.44 10.01
N ASP A 29 -5.38 -4.56 9.28
CA ASP A 29 -6.51 -5.46 9.11
C ASP A 29 -6.75 -6.26 10.41
N PRO A 30 -8.01 -6.44 10.87
CA PRO A 30 -8.31 -7.35 11.98
C PRO A 30 -7.88 -8.79 11.68
N VAL A 31 -7.52 -9.55 12.71
CA VAL A 31 -7.11 -10.95 12.52
C VAL A 31 -8.33 -11.79 12.10
N ASP A 32 -8.30 -12.36 10.89
CA ASP A 32 -9.28 -13.35 10.42
C ASP A 32 -8.68 -14.78 10.52
N PRO A 33 -9.31 -15.72 11.27
CA PRO A 33 -8.85 -17.10 11.31
C PRO A 33 -8.88 -17.82 9.95
N ASN A 34 -9.61 -17.30 8.96
CA ASN A 34 -9.70 -17.84 7.60
C ASN A 34 -8.59 -17.34 6.67
N ASP A 35 -7.73 -16.43 7.13
CA ASP A 35 -6.60 -15.94 6.33
C ASP A 35 -5.68 -17.08 5.91
N LYS A 36 -5.41 -17.14 4.60
CA LYS A 36 -4.48 -18.11 4.03
C LYS A 36 -3.05 -17.74 4.41
N LYS A 37 -2.40 -18.59 5.19
CA LYS A 37 -0.99 -18.43 5.54
C LYS A 37 -0.10 -18.87 4.38
N TYR A 38 0.75 -17.97 3.89
CA TYR A 38 1.79 -18.32 2.93
C TYR A 38 2.82 -19.26 3.58
N SER A 39 3.17 -20.34 2.87
CA SER A 39 4.25 -21.25 3.27
C SER A 39 5.29 -21.34 2.17
N ALA A 40 6.55 -21.04 2.52
CA ALA A 40 7.68 -21.05 1.60
C ALA A 40 8.30 -22.46 1.41
N GLY A 41 7.64 -23.53 1.88
CA GLY A 41 8.17 -24.90 1.91
C GLY A 41 8.47 -25.56 0.55
N ARG A 42 8.45 -24.79 -0.54
CA ARG A 42 8.85 -25.25 -1.88
C ARG A 42 10.37 -25.39 -2.02
N PHE A 43 11.14 -24.65 -1.21
CA PHE A 43 12.61 -24.67 -1.24
C PHE A 43 13.17 -24.75 0.19
N GLN A 44 14.26 -25.49 0.36
CA GLN A 44 15.08 -25.46 1.58
C GLN A 44 15.99 -24.22 1.55
N GLU A 45 16.43 -23.76 2.72
CA GLU A 45 17.26 -22.55 2.85
C GLU A 45 18.55 -22.65 2.02
N GLU A 46 19.16 -23.83 1.97
CA GLU A 46 20.37 -24.11 1.21
C GLU A 46 20.16 -24.03 -0.31
N GLN A 47 18.91 -24.06 -0.78
CA GLN A 47 18.55 -23.95 -2.19
C GLN A 47 18.28 -22.50 -2.62
N LEU A 48 18.18 -21.57 -1.67
CA LEU A 48 17.95 -20.16 -1.98
C LEU A 48 19.27 -19.49 -2.42
N PRO A 49 19.24 -18.64 -3.45
CA PRO A 49 20.40 -17.85 -3.79
C PRO A 49 20.72 -16.86 -2.66
N PRO A 50 22.00 -16.50 -2.45
CA PRO A 50 22.39 -15.56 -1.39
C PRO A 50 21.86 -14.13 -1.63
N ARG A 51 21.43 -13.83 -2.86
CA ARG A 51 20.87 -12.53 -3.24
C ARG A 51 19.93 -12.70 -4.43
N VAL A 52 18.83 -11.94 -4.41
CA VAL A 52 17.91 -11.80 -5.53
C VAL A 52 17.71 -10.31 -5.82
N ASP A 53 17.69 -9.94 -7.10
CA ASP A 53 17.28 -8.62 -7.55
C ASP A 53 16.03 -8.76 -8.42
N LEU A 54 14.93 -8.17 -7.97
CA LEU A 54 13.64 -8.24 -8.66
C LEU A 54 13.35 -6.98 -9.49
N ARG A 55 14.24 -5.98 -9.46
CA ARG A 55 14.00 -4.65 -10.07
C ARG A 55 13.82 -4.70 -11.59
N SER A 56 14.35 -5.72 -12.26
CA SER A 56 14.13 -5.94 -13.70
C SER A 56 12.67 -6.15 -14.07
N TYR A 57 11.82 -6.45 -13.08
CA TYR A 57 10.39 -6.67 -13.26
C TYR A 57 9.52 -5.57 -12.61
N MET A 58 10.13 -4.48 -12.14
CA MET A 58 9.41 -3.38 -11.51
C MET A 58 9.15 -2.27 -12.51
N THR A 59 7.99 -1.63 -12.40
CA THR A 59 7.63 -0.41 -13.14
C THR A 59 8.34 0.82 -12.55
N THR A 60 8.16 1.96 -13.20
CA THR A 60 8.68 3.24 -12.71
C THR A 60 8.13 3.55 -11.31
N VAL A 61 8.96 4.22 -10.49
CA VAL A 61 8.52 4.61 -9.15
C VAL A 61 7.48 5.72 -9.25
N GLU A 62 6.30 5.41 -8.73
CA GLU A 62 5.13 6.28 -8.76
C GLU A 62 5.08 7.28 -7.59
N GLN A 63 4.32 8.36 -7.77
CA GLN A 63 4.15 9.40 -6.76
C GLN A 63 2.76 9.34 -6.14
N GLN A 64 2.67 8.97 -4.86
CA GLN A 64 1.39 8.96 -4.12
C GLN A 64 0.79 10.36 -3.88
N GLY A 65 1.63 11.39 -3.97
CA GLY A 65 1.26 12.78 -3.67
C GLY A 65 0.88 12.98 -2.21
N GLU A 66 -0.14 13.81 -2.01
CA GLU A 66 -0.68 14.18 -0.69
C GLU A 66 -1.80 13.23 -0.24
N LEU A 67 -2.09 12.17 -0.99
CA LEU A 67 -3.10 11.19 -0.62
C LEU A 67 -2.54 10.12 0.32
N ASN A 68 -3.38 9.62 1.21
CA ASN A 68 -3.14 8.44 2.05
C ASN A 68 -3.23 7.11 1.26
N SER A 69 -2.69 7.09 0.04
CA SER A 69 -2.86 6.01 -0.94
C SER A 69 -1.71 4.98 -0.96
N CYS A 70 -0.88 4.92 0.08
CA CYS A 70 0.32 4.06 0.09
C CYS A 70 0.01 2.57 -0.13
N ALA A 71 -1.09 2.06 0.44
CA ALA A 71 -1.54 0.69 0.23
C ALA A 71 -1.94 0.44 -1.23
N ALA A 72 -2.63 1.41 -1.87
CA ALA A 72 -3.02 1.32 -3.26
C ALA A 72 -1.81 1.37 -4.21
N ASN A 73 -0.81 2.21 -3.93
CA ASN A 73 0.44 2.26 -4.68
C ASN A 73 1.22 0.94 -4.57
N ALA A 74 1.32 0.37 -3.36
CA ALA A 74 1.96 -0.92 -3.15
C ALA A 74 1.23 -2.05 -3.89
N MET A 75 -0.10 -2.06 -3.87
CA MET A 75 -0.92 -3.08 -4.55
C MET A 75 -0.79 -2.99 -6.08
N ALA A 76 -0.84 -1.78 -6.65
CA ALA A 76 -0.63 -1.56 -8.08
C ALA A 76 0.74 -2.08 -8.52
N GLY A 77 1.82 -1.67 -7.83
CA GLY A 77 3.18 -2.12 -8.15
C GLY A 77 3.36 -3.63 -8.01
N ALA A 78 2.74 -4.27 -7.03
CA ALA A 78 2.76 -5.73 -6.88
C ALA A 78 2.05 -6.44 -8.05
N TYR A 79 0.91 -5.91 -8.49
CA TYR A 79 0.18 -6.45 -9.63
C TYR A 79 0.98 -6.30 -10.93
N GLU A 80 1.52 -5.12 -11.19
CA GLU A 80 2.35 -4.83 -12.36
C GLU A 80 3.60 -5.71 -12.39
N TYR A 81 4.26 -5.90 -11.25
CA TYR A 81 5.37 -6.85 -11.11
C TYR A 81 4.99 -8.26 -11.57
N LEU A 82 3.84 -8.77 -11.11
CA LEU A 82 3.36 -10.09 -11.48
C LEU A 82 2.99 -10.17 -12.97
N ALA A 83 2.38 -9.11 -13.52
CA ALA A 83 2.05 -9.01 -14.94
C ALA A 83 3.31 -9.03 -15.82
N ILE A 84 4.33 -8.23 -15.50
CA ILE A 84 5.62 -8.27 -16.22
C ILE A 84 6.24 -9.67 -16.14
N ARG A 85 6.20 -10.29 -14.96
CA ARG A 85 6.76 -11.62 -14.74
C ARG A 85 6.07 -12.75 -15.48
N GLN A 86 4.76 -12.65 -15.69
CA GLN A 86 3.95 -13.73 -16.28
C GLN A 86 3.63 -13.50 -17.76
N LEU A 87 3.50 -12.23 -18.17
CA LEU A 87 3.03 -11.81 -19.49
C LEU A 87 4.09 -11.05 -20.29
N GLY A 88 5.17 -10.59 -19.65
CA GLY A 88 6.26 -9.84 -20.29
C GLY A 88 6.06 -8.32 -20.31
N SER A 89 4.87 -7.82 -19.97
CA SER A 89 4.55 -6.41 -19.85
C SER A 89 3.43 -6.18 -18.83
N ALA A 90 3.28 -4.93 -18.37
CA ALA A 90 2.15 -4.48 -17.57
C ALA A 90 1.60 -3.17 -18.15
N GLU A 91 0.29 -3.00 -18.04
CA GLU A 91 -0.38 -1.71 -18.22
C GLU A 91 -0.37 -0.94 -16.90
N ASP A 92 -0.52 0.38 -16.94
CA ASP A 92 -0.61 1.24 -15.74
C ASP A 92 -1.89 0.92 -14.95
N VAL A 93 -1.72 0.36 -13.75
CA VAL A 93 -2.84 0.01 -12.88
C VAL A 93 -3.32 1.26 -12.16
N SER A 94 -4.61 1.58 -12.30
CA SER A 94 -5.20 2.74 -11.64
C SER A 94 -5.17 2.62 -10.12
N ARG A 95 -4.21 3.30 -9.50
CA ARG A 95 -4.05 3.42 -8.04
C ARG A 95 -5.27 4.08 -7.40
N LEU A 96 -5.88 5.06 -8.06
CA LEU A 96 -7.08 5.73 -7.57
C LEU A 96 -8.30 4.80 -7.61
N PHE A 97 -8.38 3.91 -8.58
CA PHE A 97 -9.43 2.89 -8.59
C PHE A 97 -9.27 1.93 -7.40
N ILE A 98 -8.05 1.45 -7.12
CA ILE A 98 -7.78 0.60 -5.94
C ILE A 98 -8.12 1.35 -4.65
N TYR A 99 -7.65 2.60 -4.52
CA TYR A 99 -7.86 3.43 -3.34
C TYR A 99 -9.35 3.69 -3.07
N TYR A 100 -10.11 4.08 -4.10
CA TYR A 100 -11.55 4.32 -4.00
C TYR A 100 -12.31 3.08 -3.53
N ASN A 101 -12.08 1.93 -4.18
CA ASN A 101 -12.78 0.70 -3.83
C ASN A 101 -12.36 0.17 -2.45
N ALA A 102 -11.10 0.36 -2.06
CA ALA A 102 -10.64 0.00 -0.71
C ALA A 102 -11.33 0.84 0.37
N ARG A 103 -11.52 2.15 0.17
CA ARG A 103 -12.32 2.98 1.08
C ARG A 103 -13.77 2.49 1.13
N PHE A 104 -14.40 2.35 -0.03
CA PHE A 104 -15.78 1.86 -0.14
C PHE A 104 -16.02 0.50 0.55
N ALA A 105 -15.06 -0.42 0.46
CA ALA A 105 -15.17 -1.75 1.09
C ALA A 105 -14.92 -1.74 2.61
N ASN A 106 -14.16 -0.77 3.12
CA ASN A 106 -13.83 -0.65 4.55
C ASN A 106 -14.76 0.32 5.30
N ASP A 107 -15.44 1.22 4.58
CA ASP A 107 -16.36 2.20 5.15
C ASP A 107 -17.76 1.56 5.31
N GLU A 108 -17.92 0.78 6.38
CA GLU A 108 -19.24 0.51 6.99
C GLU A 108 -19.80 1.70 7.78
N ASP A 109 -19.08 2.83 7.89
CA ASP A 109 -19.62 4.11 8.36
C ASP A 109 -18.90 5.26 7.64
N GLY A 110 -19.68 6.13 6.99
CA GLY A 110 -19.21 7.30 6.23
C GLY A 110 -18.66 8.41 7.12
N GLU A 111 -17.61 8.14 7.88
CA GLU A 111 -16.68 9.16 8.33
C GLU A 111 -15.61 9.26 7.25
N ASP A 112 -15.87 10.16 6.29
CA ASP A 112 -14.80 10.79 5.55
C ASP A 112 -13.72 11.18 6.57
N ASP A 113 -12.49 10.69 6.38
CA ASP A 113 -11.33 11.33 6.96
C ASP A 113 -11.38 12.76 6.40
N GLU A 114 -12.08 13.67 7.09
CA GLU A 114 -12.11 15.09 6.79
C GLU A 114 -10.63 15.48 6.69
N ASP A 115 -10.21 15.78 5.46
CA ASP A 115 -8.94 16.44 5.24
C ASP A 115 -9.03 17.71 6.08
N ASP A 116 -8.27 17.74 7.19
CA ASP A 116 -8.12 18.92 8.03
C ASP A 116 -7.71 20.09 7.11
N GLU A 117 -8.69 20.84 6.65
CA GLU A 117 -8.50 22.15 6.05
C GLU A 117 -7.93 23.01 7.19
N ASP A 118 -6.64 23.32 7.08
CA ASP A 118 -5.99 24.31 7.93
C ASP A 118 -6.75 25.64 7.80
N ASP A 119 -7.66 25.91 8.73
CA ASP A 119 -8.30 27.22 8.91
C ASP A 119 -7.22 28.29 9.18
N GLU A 120 -7.26 29.37 8.39
CA GLU A 120 -6.42 30.58 8.50
C GLU A 120 -6.48 31.28 9.88
#